data_AF-A0A2T4U226-F1
#
_entry.id   AF-A0A2T4U226-F1
#
_cell.length_a   1.000
_cell.length_b   1.000
_cell.length_c   1.000
_cell.angle_alpha   90.00
_cell.angle_beta   90.00
_cell.angle_gamma   90.00
#
_symmetry.space_group_name_H-M   'P 1'
#
loop_
_entity.id
_entity.type
_entity.pdbx_description
1 polymer ?
#
loop_
_entity_poly.entity_id
_entity_poly.type
_entity_poly.pdbx_seq_one_letter_code
_entity_poly.pdbx_strand_id
1 'polypeptide(L)'
;MARLRSFRGDFYDGTLVILDIEKTTTDQNVYYSGVLLRDGEEPVFEWIPENDPRMKEGRESHMYVSPFLKNFGGRVGLGTRLRSILENDPIPEPRQTS
;
A
#
# COMPACT_ATOMS: atom_id res chain seq x y z
N MET A 1 -1.30 7.25 -15.94
CA MET A 1 -0.51 7.73 -14.79
C MET A 1 -0.97 6.95 -13.57
N ALA A 2 -0.06 6.29 -12.86
CA ALA A 2 -0.41 5.58 -11.65
C ALA A 2 -0.83 6.55 -10.54
N ARG A 3 -1.92 6.24 -9.83
CA ARG A 3 -2.46 7.08 -8.74
C ARG A 3 -2.09 6.46 -7.39
N LEU A 4 -1.78 7.31 -6.41
CA LEU A 4 -1.74 6.87 -5.01
C LEU A 4 -3.14 6.94 -4.43
N ARG A 5 -3.60 5.85 -3.82
CA ARG A 5 -4.85 5.79 -3.05
C ARG A 5 -4.51 5.60 -1.59
N SER A 6 -5.26 6.25 -0.70
CA SER A 6 -4.95 6.26 0.72
C SER A 6 -6.19 6.07 1.56
N PHE A 7 -6.09 5.19 2.54
CA PHE A 7 -7.18 4.72 3.36
C PHE A 7 -6.84 4.93 4.83
N ARG A 8 -7.87 5.20 5.63
CA ARG A 8 -7.81 5.22 7.09
C ARG A 8 -9.08 4.60 7.65
N GLY A 9 -8.99 3.83 8.73
CA GLY A 9 -10.14 3.21 9.37
C GLY A 9 -10.01 3.22 10.89
N ASP A 10 -11.11 3.01 11.59
CA ASP A 10 -11.12 2.99 13.06
C ASP A 10 -10.61 1.65 13.64
N PHE A 11 -10.50 0.62 12.80
CA PHE A 11 -10.10 -0.74 13.16
C PHE A 11 -8.60 -1.02 13.00
N TYR A 12 -7.82 -0.05 12.52
CA TYR A 12 -6.36 -0.14 12.46
C TYR A 12 -5.73 1.23 12.67
N ASP A 13 -4.52 1.24 13.23
CA ASP A 13 -3.77 2.48 13.39
C ASP A 13 -2.89 2.78 12.17
N GLY A 14 -2.92 4.05 11.75
CA GLY A 14 -2.17 4.59 10.62
C GLY A 14 -3.00 4.89 9.38
N THR A 15 -2.29 5.16 8.28
CA THR A 15 -2.83 5.42 6.95
C THR A 15 -2.23 4.42 5.98
N LEU A 16 -3.06 3.55 5.42
CA LEU A 16 -2.63 2.66 4.35
C LEU A 16 -2.57 3.48 3.05
N VAL A 17 -1.45 3.42 2.34
CA VAL A 17 -1.30 4.01 1.01
C VAL A 17 -0.93 2.92 0.02
N ILE A 18 -1.63 2.84 -1.09
CA ILE A 18 -1.32 1.91 -2.18
C ILE A 18 -1.01 2.66 -3.46
N LEU A 19 -0.20 2.03 -4.31
CA LEU A 19 -0.11 2.40 -5.71
C LEU A 19 -1.20 1.64 -6.48
N ASP A 20 -2.06 2.38 -7.17
CA ASP A 20 -3.21 1.87 -7.92
C ASP A 20 -2.75 1.22 -9.24
N ILE A 21 -1.95 0.17 -9.10
CA ILE A 21 -1.44 -0.70 -10.16
C ILE A 21 -1.53 -2.12 -9.60
N GLU A 22 -2.43 -2.89 -10.19
CA GLU A 22 -2.64 -4.28 -9.85
C GLU A 22 -1.45 -5.13 -10.31
N LYS A 23 -1.05 -6.09 -9.46
CA LYS A 23 -0.17 -7.19 -9.83
C LYS A 23 -0.90 -8.50 -9.58
N THR A 24 -1.17 -9.21 -10.66
CA THR A 24 -1.90 -10.49 -10.64
C THR A 24 -0.90 -11.64 -10.58
N THR A 25 -1.11 -12.56 -9.64
CA THR A 25 -0.37 -13.82 -9.55
C THR A 25 -0.90 -14.87 -10.52
N THR A 26 -0.16 -15.95 -10.72
CA THR A 26 -0.60 -17.10 -11.55
C THR A 26 -1.93 -17.69 -11.09
N ASP A 27 -2.22 -17.65 -9.79
CA ASP A 27 -3.47 -18.15 -9.18
C ASP A 27 -4.61 -17.13 -9.23
N GLN A 28 -4.51 -16.10 -10.07
CA GLN A 28 -5.50 -15.02 -10.22
C GLN A 28 -5.72 -14.15 -8.97
N ASN A 29 -4.85 -14.24 -7.95
CA ASN A 29 -4.91 -13.32 -6.82
C ASN A 29 -4.32 -11.95 -7.21
N VAL A 30 -5.03 -10.88 -6.87
CA VAL A 30 -4.65 -9.48 -7.15
C VAL A 30 -4.03 -8.85 -5.91
N TYR A 31 -2.87 -8.22 -6.10
CA TYR A 31 -2.15 -7.48 -5.09
C TYR A 31 -1.78 -6.07 -5.55
N TYR A 32 -1.55 -5.20 -4.58
CA TYR A 32 -1.06 -3.84 -4.77
C TYR A 32 0.20 -3.65 -3.93
N SER A 33 1.16 -2.85 -4.39
CA SER A 33 2.22 -2.36 -3.51
C SER A 33 1.64 -1.31 -2.58
N GLY A 34 1.86 -1.46 -1.28
CA GLY A 34 1.39 -0.52 -0.28
C GLY A 34 2.45 -0.17 0.76
N VAL A 35 2.11 0.84 1.55
CA VAL A 35 2.82 1.23 2.76
C VAL A 35 1.82 1.59 3.83
N LEU A 36 2.05 1.13 5.06
CA LEU A 36 1.35 1.59 6.24
C LEU A 36 2.16 2.69 6.93
N LEU A 37 1.54 3.85 7.06
CA LEU A 37 2.15 5.04 7.64
C LEU A 37 1.54 5.33 9.00
N ARG A 38 2.36 5.30 10.05
CA ARG A 38 1.97 5.63 11.42
C ARG A 38 2.81 6.77 11.95
N ASP A 39 2.24 7.55 12.85
CA ASP A 39 2.95 8.70 13.41
C ASP A 39 4.07 8.23 14.33
N GLY A 40 5.27 8.79 14.16
CA GLY A 40 6.46 8.42 14.94
C GLY A 40 7.03 7.02 14.68
N GLU A 41 6.49 6.23 13.75
CA GLU A 41 7.01 4.90 13.39
C GLU A 41 7.65 4.88 12.00
N GLU A 42 8.54 3.91 11.78
CA GLU A 42 9.10 3.63 10.46
C GLU A 42 8.02 3.11 9.50
N PRO A 43 8.01 3.55 8.22
CA PRO A 43 7.05 3.09 7.23
C PRO A 43 7.16 1.58 6.97
N VAL A 44 6.04 0.88 7.01
CA VAL A 44 5.99 -0.57 6.73
C VAL A 44 5.50 -0.78 5.30
N PHE A 45 6.40 -1.21 4.42
CA PHE A 45 6.06 -1.56 3.03
C PHE A 45 5.60 -3.01 2.93
N GLU A 46 4.54 -3.25 2.17
CA GLU A 46 3.91 -4.56 2.10
C GLU A 46 3.10 -4.74 0.81
N TRP A 47 2.87 -6.00 0.44
CA TRP A 47 1.92 -6.38 -0.58
C TRP A 47 0.52 -6.44 0.01
N ILE A 48 -0.40 -5.65 -0.53
CA ILE A 48 -1.77 -5.55 -0.06
C ILE A 48 -2.68 -6.37 -0.99
N PRO A 49 -3.38 -7.40 -0.50
CA PRO A 49 -4.34 -8.12 -1.32
C PRO A 49 -5.56 -7.23 -1.63
N GLU A 50 -6.21 -7.45 -2.78
CA GLU A 50 -7.39 -6.65 -3.18
C GLU A 50 -8.53 -6.66 -2.14
N ASN A 51 -8.66 -7.76 -1.40
CA ASN A 51 -9.67 -7.95 -0.37
C ASN A 51 -9.20 -7.55 1.04
N ASP A 52 -8.09 -6.82 1.16
CA ASP A 52 -7.62 -6.32 2.46
C ASP A 52 -8.70 -5.44 3.12
N PRO A 53 -9.09 -5.73 4.37
CA PRO A 53 -10.11 -4.93 5.09
C PRO A 53 -9.76 -3.44 5.14
N ARG A 54 -8.48 -3.09 5.24
CA ARG A 54 -8.01 -1.69 5.27
C ARG A 54 -8.35 -0.94 3.99
N MET A 55 -8.42 -1.63 2.84
CA MET A 55 -8.86 -1.07 1.56
C MET A 55 -10.39 -1.09 1.40
N LYS A 56 -11.06 -2.17 1.83
CA LYS A 56 -12.51 -2.35 1.63
C LYS A 56 -13.35 -1.52 2.59
N GLU A 57 -12.95 -1.46 3.85
CA GLU A 57 -13.69 -0.82 4.94
C GLU A 57 -13.07 0.53 5.36
N GLY A 58 -11.82 0.79 4.97
CA GLY A 58 -11.16 2.07 5.19
C GLY A 58 -11.77 3.19 4.36
N ARG A 59 -11.82 4.39 4.93
CA ARG A 59 -12.23 5.61 4.23
C ARG A 59 -11.11 6.11 3.34
N GLU A 60 -11.37 6.23 2.04
CA GLU A 60 -10.41 6.78 1.08
C GLU A 60 -10.32 8.31 1.23
N SER A 61 -9.11 8.86 1.44
CA SER A 61 -8.85 10.30 1.40
C SER A 61 -7.37 10.62 1.23
N HIS A 62 -7.08 11.53 0.31
CA HIS A 62 -5.72 12.00 0.01
C HIS A 62 -5.10 12.83 1.13
N MET A 63 -5.91 13.38 2.04
CA MET A 63 -5.42 14.26 3.11
C MET A 63 -4.62 13.50 4.18
N TYR A 64 -4.85 12.20 4.34
CA TYR A 64 -4.21 11.41 5.39
C TYR A 64 -2.71 11.21 5.19
N VAL A 65 -2.23 11.30 3.94
CA VAL A 65 -0.81 11.07 3.62
C VAL A 65 0.04 12.31 3.84
N SER A 66 -0.54 13.51 3.80
CA SER A 66 0.17 14.79 3.79
C SER A 66 1.27 14.94 4.85
N PRO A 67 1.08 14.53 6.13
CA PRO A 67 2.13 14.63 7.15
C PRO A 67 3.37 13.78 6.82
N PHE A 68 3.18 12.63 6.20
CA PHE A 68 4.23 11.64 5.93
C PHE A 68 5.04 11.93 4.66
N LEU A 69 4.46 12.66 3.71
CA LEU A 69 5.05 12.87 2.38
C LEU A 69 6.42 13.54 2.41
N LYS A 70 6.73 14.37 3.42
CA LYS A 70 8.01 15.07 3.52
C LYS A 70 9.20 14.09 3.55
N ASN A 71 9.05 12.98 4.26
CA ASN A 71 10.10 11.97 4.41
C ASN A 71 10.32 11.15 3.12
N PHE A 72 9.39 11.22 2.17
CA PHE A 72 9.46 10.52 0.90
C PHE A 72 9.77 11.43 -0.29
N GLY A 73 10.15 12.70 -0.08
CA GLY A 73 10.32 13.65 -1.19
C GLY A 73 9.00 13.97 -1.90
N GLY A 74 7.88 13.95 -1.17
CA GLY A 74 6.54 14.22 -1.69
C GLY A 74 5.82 12.99 -2.23
N ARG A 75 4.72 13.22 -2.94
CA ARG A 75 3.90 12.15 -3.54
C ARG A 75 4.68 11.37 -4.61
N VAL A 76 5.55 12.06 -5.34
CA VAL A 76 6.35 11.46 -6.42
C VAL A 76 7.32 10.43 -5.83
N GLY A 77 8.12 10.78 -4.82
CA GLY A 77 9.08 9.84 -4.26
C GLY A 77 8.42 8.67 -3.53
N LEU A 78 7.27 8.87 -2.87
CA LEU A 78 6.47 7.75 -2.34
C LEU A 78 6.00 6.83 -3.48
N GLY A 79 5.47 7.40 -4.57
CA GLY A 79 5.07 6.64 -5.75
C GLY A 79 6.22 5.86 -6.39
N THR A 80 7.40 6.47 -6.50
CA THR A 80 8.62 5.80 -7.00
C THR A 80 9.02 4.62 -6.13
N ARG A 81 8.94 4.75 -4.81
CA ARG A 81 9.30 3.66 -3.89
C ARG A 81 8.31 2.50 -3.97
N LEU A 82 7.01 2.78 -4.03
CA LEU A 82 5.98 1.77 -4.24
C LEU A 82 6.12 1.09 -5.61
N ARG A 83 6.45 1.86 -6.64
CA ARG A 83 6.74 1.32 -7.98
C ARG A 83 7.95 0.38 -7.97
N SER A 84 9.00 0.72 -7.23
CA SER A 84 10.17 -0.15 -7.06
C SER A 84 9.79 -1.50 -6.45
N ILE A 85 8.90 -1.53 -5.45
CA ILE A 85 8.39 -2.77 -4.85
C ILE A 85 7.61 -3.57 -5.89
N LEU A 86 6.75 -2.92 -6.67
CA LEU A 86 6.00 -3.61 -7.74
C LEU A 86 6.92 -4.33 -8.73
N GLU A 87 8.04 -3.70 -9.07
CA GLU A 87 8.94 -4.17 -10.12
C GLU A 87 9.97 -5.18 -9.62
N ASN A 88 10.45 -5.04 -8.37
CA ASN A 88 11.61 -5.79 -7.88
C ASN A 88 11.30 -6.79 -6.77
N ASP A 89 10.23 -6.59 -6.00
CA ASP A 89 9.94 -7.47 -4.86
C ASP A 89 9.08 -8.67 -5.31
N PRO A 90 9.36 -9.89 -4.80
CA PRO A 90 8.50 -11.03 -5.03
C PRO A 90 7.15 -10.80 -4.34
N ILE A 91 6.06 -11.15 -5.02
CA ILE A 91 4.74 -11.22 -4.39
C ILE A 91 4.79 -12.36 -3.36
N PRO A 92 4.17 -12.23 -2.17
CA PRO A 92 4.07 -13.33 -1.23
C PRO A 92 3.50 -14.58 -1.90
N GLU A 93 4.20 -15.70 -1.76
CA GLU A 93 3.71 -16.98 -2.23
C GLU A 93 2.42 -17.34 -1.46
N PRO A 94 1.41 -17.94 -2.12
CA PRO A 94 0.28 -18.49 -1.41
C PRO A 94 0.81 -19.49 -0.39
N ARG A 95 0.49 -19.29 0.90
CA ARG A 95 0.84 -20.26 1.94
C ARG A 95 0.25 -21.59 1.50
N GLN A 96 1.11 -22.52 1.06
CA GLN A 96 0.71 -23.89 0.87
C GLN A 96 0.38 -24.43 2.25
N THR A 97 -0.91 -24.41 2.62
CA THR A 97 -1.40 -25.23 3.71
C THR A 97 -1.15 -26.68 3.30
N SER A 98 -0.08 -27.25 3.84
CA SER A 98 0.22 -28.69 3.77
C SER A 98 -0.80 -29.48 4.58
#